data_AF-A0A3D0XBL4-F1
#
_entry.id   AF-A0A3D0XBL4-F1
#
_cell.length_a   1.000
_cell.length_b   1.000
_cell.length_c   1.000
_cell.angle_alpha   90.00
_cell.angle_beta   90.00
_cell.angle_gamma   90.00
#
_symmetry.space_group_name_H-M   'P 1'
#
loop_
_entity.id
_entity.type
_entity.pdbx_description
1 polymer ?
#
loop_
_entity_poly.entity_id
_entity_poly.type
_entity_poly.pdbx_seq_one_letter_code
_entity_poly.pdbx_strand_id
1 'polypeptide(L)' 'MQGSVRKKGATWSYRVEFGVVDGKRNQIERSGFRTKSDAT' A
#
# COMPACT_ATOMS: atom_id res chain seq x y z
N MET A 1 -2.20 11.37 -5.16
CA MET A 1 -1.73 10.10 -4.57
C MET A 1 -2.61 9.77 -3.39
N GLN A 2 -3.46 8.75 -3.50
CA GLN A 2 -4.18 8.20 -2.36
C GLN A 2 -3.51 6.90 -1.96
N GLY A 3 -3.05 6.85 -0.71
CA GLY A 3 -2.46 5.67 -0.12
C GLY A 3 -3.21 5.26 1.13
N SER A 4 -3.23 3.97 1.44
CA SER A 4 -3.75 3.46 2.70
C SER A 4 -2.75 2.51 3.34
N VAL A 5 -2.60 2.66 4.65
CA VAL A 5 -1.84 1.74 5.49
C VAL A 5 -2.83 0.89 6.27
N ARG A 6 -2.76 -0.43 6.15
CA ARG A 6 -3.65 -1.37 6.86
C ARG A 6 -2.86 -2.45 7.58
N LYS A 7 -3.39 -2.88 8.72
CA LYS A 7 -2.89 -4.03 9.48
C LYS A 7 -3.57 -5.31 8.99
N LYS A 8 -2.80 -6.36 8.67
CA LYS A 8 -3.26 -7.71 8.37
C LYS A 8 -2.57 -8.69 9.31
N GLY A 9 -3.33 -9.22 10.28
CA GLY A 9 -2.81 -10.08 11.33
C GLY A 9 -1.74 -9.35 12.17
N ALA A 10 -0.53 -9.91 12.19
CA ALA A 10 0.62 -9.32 12.89
C ALA A 10 1.43 -8.30 12.06
N THR A 11 1.10 -8.13 10.78
CA THR A 11 1.91 -7.31 9.85
C THR A 11 1.15 -6.09 9.35
N TRP A 12 1.91 -5.09 8.91
CA TRP A 12 1.40 -3.91 8.24
C TRP A 12 1.66 -3.99 6.74
N SER A 13 0.83 -3.27 6.00
CA SER A 13 0.92 -3.15 4.55
C SER A 13 0.54 -1.75 4.14
N TYR A 14 1.17 -1.25 3.09
CA TYR A 14 0.81 -0.01 2.45
C TYR A 14 0.39 -0.29 1.01
N ARG A 15 -0.53 0.54 0.55
CA ARG A 15 -1.02 0.51 -0.83
C ARG A 15 -1.06 1.93 -1.34
N VAL A 16 -0.43 2.17 -2.49
CA VAL A 16 -0.45 3.47 -3.17
C VAL A 16 -1.06 3.29 -4.55
N GLU A 17 -2.04 4.14 -4.87
CA GLU A 17 -2.57 4.25 -6.22
C GLU A 17 -1.93 5.40 -6.97
N PHE A 18 -1.41 5.07 -8.16
CA PHE A 18 -0.79 6.01 -9.09
C PHE A 18 -1.76 6.48 -10.18
N GLY A 19 -3.02 6.03 -10.10
CA GLY A 19 -4.05 6.33 -11.10
C GLY A 19 -4.05 5.32 -12.25
N VAL A 20 -4.75 5.68 -13.33
CA VAL A 20 -4.82 4.87 -14.54
C VAL A 20 -3.79 5.39 -15.54
N VAL A 21 -2.89 4.52 -15.99
CA VAL A 21 -1.95 4.79 -17.10
C VAL A 21 -2.24 3.77 -18.18
N ASP A 22 -2.44 4.22 -19.43
CA ASP A 22 -2.79 3.38 -20.58
C ASP A 22 -4.03 2.50 -20.37
N GLY A 23 -5.05 3.05 -19.71
CA GLY A 23 -6.30 2.31 -19.39
C GLY A 23 -6.13 1.24 -18.31
N LYS A 24 -4.93 1.07 -17.75
CA LYS A 24 -4.65 0.11 -16.67
C LYS A 24 -4.47 0.83 -15.34
N ARG A 25 -5.12 0.31 -14.31
CA ARG A 25 -4.99 0.81 -12.95
C ARG A 25 -3.61 0.44 -12.41
N ASN A 26 -2.80 1.45 -12.08
CA ASN A 26 -1.48 1.25 -11.51
C ASN A 26 -1.54 1.40 -9.98
N GLN A 27 -1.30 0.30 -9.31
CA GLN A 27 -1.33 0.19 -7.85
C GLN A 27 -0.11 -0.59 -7.38
N ILE A 28 0.58 -0.07 -6.37
CA ILE A 28 1.67 -0.76 -5.68
C ILE A 28 1.18 -1.11 -4.28
N GLU A 29 1.37 -2.37 -3.89
CA GLU A 29 1.16 -2.84 -2.52
C GLU A 29 2.46 -3.46 -2.01
N ARG A 30 2.88 -3.06 -0.81
CA ARG A 30 3.94 -3.74 -0.07
C ARG A 30 3.44 -4.14 1.31
N SER A 31 3.90 -5.29 1.79
CA SER A 31 3.44 -5.90 3.03
C SER A 31 4.60 -6.54 3.79
N GLY A 32 4.33 -7.02 5.02
CA GLY A 32 5.34 -7.67 5.87
C GLY A 32 6.03 -6.73 6.86
N PHE A 33 5.56 -5.48 6.96
CA PHE A 33 6.09 -4.51 7.90
C PHE A 33 5.74 -4.91 9.34
N ARG A 34 6.70 -4.80 10.25
CA ARG A 34 6.49 -5.12 11.68
C ARG A 34 5.73 -4.01 12.39
N THR A 35 5.96 -2.76 12.00
CA THR A 35 5.30 -1.60 12.59
C THR A 35 4.52 -0.79 11.56
N LYS A 36 3.60 0.05 12.04
CA LYS A 36 2.86 0.99 11.18
C LYS A 36 3.79 2.02 10.55
N SER A 37 4.77 2.50 11.31
CA SER A 37 5.73 3.50 10.86
C SER A 37 6.55 2.99 9.67
N ASP A 38 6.94 1.71 9.67
CA ASP A 38 7.67 1.12 8.53
C ASP A 38 6.81 1.05 7.24
N ALA A 39 5.49 1.12 7.38
CA ALA A 39 4.53 1.07 6.28
C ALA A 39 4.00 2.44 5.86
N THR A 40 4.42 3.56 6.49
CA THR A 40 3.89 4.90 6.19
C THR A 40 4.92 5.72 5.42
#